data_AF-A0A3D0C7Z6-F1
#
_entry.id   AF-A0A3D0C7Z6-F1
#
_cell.length_a   1.000
_cell.length_b   1.000
_cell.length_c   1.000
_cell.angle_alpha   90.00
_cell.angle_beta   90.00
_cell.angle_gamma   90.00
#
_symmetry.space_group_name_H-M   'P 1'
#
loop_
_entity.id
_entity.type
_entity.pdbx_description
1 polymer ?
#
loop_
_entity_poly.entity_id
_entity_poly.type
_entity_poly.pdbx_seq_one_letter_code
_entity_poly.pdbx_strand_id
1 'polypeptide(L)' 'MSIFQHYQTRYEQAQQEEFGLQEFLTICKEDNLAYASASERLLTAIGEAEMVDTAT' A
#
# COMPACT_ATOMS: atom_id res chain seq x y z
N MET A 1 22.30 16.09 -23.25
CA MET A 1 21.97 14.82 -22.55
C MET A 1 20.78 14.20 -23.24
N SER A 2 20.93 12.96 -23.70
CA SER A 2 20.13 12.39 -24.79
C SER A 2 18.73 11.98 -24.31
N ILE A 3 17.76 12.13 -25.21
CA ILE A 3 16.37 11.70 -25.07
C ILE A 3 16.22 10.26 -24.52
N PHE A 4 17.21 9.40 -24.78
CA PHE A 4 17.29 8.04 -24.27
C PHE A 4 17.37 7.96 -22.76
N GLN A 5 18.13 8.86 -22.11
CA GLN A 5 18.21 8.90 -20.64
C GLN A 5 16.84 9.22 -20.02
N HIS A 6 16.09 10.15 -20.63
CA HIS A 6 14.79 10.55 -20.12
C HIS A 6 13.73 9.45 -20.29
N TYR A 7 13.81 8.69 -21.38
CA TYR A 7 12.95 7.53 -21.60
C TYR A 7 13.27 6.39 -20.63
N GLN A 8 14.56 6.11 -20.41
CA GLN A 8 15.00 5.08 -19.47
C GLN A 8 14.51 5.38 -18.04
N THR A 9 14.67 6.61 -17.55
CA THR A 9 14.21 6.99 -16.21
C THR A 9 12.69 6.82 -16.04
N ARG A 10 11.88 7.19 -17.05
CA ARG A 10 10.42 6.99 -16.97
C ARG A 10 10.05 5.52 -16.97
N TYR A 11 10.76 4.69 -17.71
CA TYR A 11 10.55 3.25 -17.73
C TYR A 11 10.89 2.61 -16.39
N GLU A 12 12.04 2.96 -15.81
CA GLU A 12 12.46 2.51 -14.49
C GLU A 12 11.48 2.95 -13.39
N GLN A 13 10.97 4.18 -13.45
CA GLN A 13 9.95 4.68 -12.51
C GLN A 13 8.57 4.02 -12.68
N ALA A 14 8.26 3.56 -13.88
CA ALA A 14 7.01 2.87 -14.19
C ALA A 14 7.07 1.36 -13.92
N GLN A 15 8.26 0.81 -13.64
CA GLN A 15 8.35 -0.57 -13.19
C GLN A 15 7.65 -0.71 -11.85
N GLN A 16 6.81 -1.74 -11.76
CA GLN A 16 6.20 -2.10 -10.50
C GLN A 16 7.26 -2.72 -9.60
N GLU A 17 7.25 -2.32 -8.34
CA GLU A 17 8.01 -3.04 -7.32
C GLU A 17 7.36 -4.42 -7.15
N GLU A 18 8.13 -5.47 -7.42
CA GLU A 18 7.71 -6.86 -7.27
C GLU A 18 8.34 -7.43 -6.00
N PHE A 19 7.54 -8.13 -5.21
CA PHE A 19 8.03 -8.93 -4.10
C PHE A 19 8.17 -10.37 -4.54
N GLY A 20 9.25 -11.03 -4.11
CA GLY A 20 9.31 -12.48 -4.17
C GLY A 20 8.23 -13.11 -3.27
N LEU A 21 7.80 -14.33 -3.59
CA LEU A 21 6.79 -15.03 -2.80
C LEU A 21 7.17 -15.14 -1.31
N GLN A 22 8.44 -15.41 -1.00
CA GLN A 22 8.90 -15.54 0.38
C GLN A 22 8.84 -14.20 1.13
N GLU A 23 9.16 -13.10 0.47
CA GLU A 23 9.08 -11.75 1.05
C GLU A 23 7.62 -11.38 1.30
N PHE A 24 6.76 -11.61 0.32
CA PHE A 24 5.32 -11.41 0.47
C PHE A 24 4.75 -12.23 1.64
N LEU A 25 5.08 -13.51 1.75
CA LEU A 25 4.62 -14.36 2.86
C LEU A 25 5.17 -13.92 4.22
N THR A 26 6.36 -13.30 4.25
CA THR A 26 6.93 -12.73 5.47
C THR A 26 6.13 -11.52 5.91
N ILE A 27 5.75 -10.63 4.98
CA ILE A 27 4.86 -9.50 5.25
C ILE A 27 3.50 -10.01 5.76
N CYS A 28 2.90 -11.00 5.11
CA CYS A 28 1.61 -11.58 5.51
C CYS A 28 1.62 -12.20 6.93
N LYS A 29 2.81 -12.58 7.44
CA LYS A 29 2.96 -13.07 8.81
C LYS A 29 2.90 -11.94 9.83
N GLU A 30 3.35 -10.75 9.47
CA GLU A 30 3.42 -9.57 10.34
C GLU A 30 2.17 -8.71 10.24
N ASP A 31 1.60 -8.59 9.03
CA ASP A 31 0.43 -7.77 8.72
C ASP A 31 -0.59 -8.58 7.90
N ASN A 32 -1.75 -8.82 8.49
CA ASN A 32 -2.85 -9.51 7.82
C ASN A 32 -3.54 -8.65 6.74
N LEU A 33 -3.34 -7.33 6.76
CA LEU A 33 -3.86 -6.42 5.74
C LEU A 33 -3.09 -6.51 4.43
N ALA A 34 -1.90 -7.12 4.44
CA ALA A 34 -1.10 -7.36 3.24
C ALA A 34 -1.83 -8.22 2.20
N TYR A 35 -2.72 -9.12 2.65
CA TYR A 35 -3.54 -9.98 1.79
C TYR A 35 -5.05 -9.69 1.89
N ALA A 36 -5.44 -8.64 2.61
CA ALA A 36 -6.84 -8.25 2.76
C ALA A 36 -7.41 -7.71 1.44
N SER A 37 -8.71 -7.93 1.24
CA SER A 37 -9.44 -7.36 0.12
C SER A 37 -9.48 -5.82 0.18
N ALA A 38 -9.76 -5.17 -0.96
CA ALA A 38 -9.89 -3.72 -1.01
C ALA A 38 -10.94 -3.20 -0.01
N SER A 39 -12.07 -3.90 0.12
CA SER A 39 -13.15 -3.54 1.03
C SER A 39 -12.73 -3.63 2.50
N GLU A 40 -12.03 -4.69 2.89
CA GLU A 40 -11.53 -4.86 4.26
C GLU A 40 -10.54 -3.77 4.64
N ARG A 41 -9.60 -3.43 3.75
CA ARG A 41 -8.65 -2.33 3.98
C ARG A 41 -9.35 -0.98 4.14
N LEU A 42 -10.40 -0.73 3.36
CA LEU A 42 -11.19 0.50 3.48
C LEU A 42 -11.91 0.57 4.83
N LEU A 43 -12.52 -0.54 5.28
CA LEU A 43 -13.18 -0.59 6.60
C LEU A 43 -12.20 -0.34 7.73
N THR A 44 -11.01 -0.98 7.68
CA THR A 44 -9.95 -0.73 8.67
C THR A 44 -9.50 0.72 8.68
N ALA A 45 -9.40 1.36 7.50
CA ALA A 45 -9.00 2.76 7.38
C ALA A 45 -10.06 3.76 7.90
N ILE A 46 -11.35 3.42 7.81
CA ILE A 46 -12.44 4.23 8.37
C ILE A 46 -12.36 4.26 9.90
N GLY A 47 -11.95 3.16 10.52
CA GLY A 47 -11.81 3.05 11.97
C GLY A 47 -13.15 2.94 12.70
N GLU A 48 -13.11 3.11 14.03
CA GLU A 48 -14.30 3.06 14.87
C GLU A 48 -14.82 4.47 15.17
N ALA A 49 -16.14 4.61 15.30
CA ALA A 49 -16.75 5.88 15.64
C ALA A 49 -16.48 6.25 17.10
N GLU A 50 -16.05 7.49 17.33
CA GLU A 50 -15.86 8.05 18.67
C GLU A 50 -17.07 8.90 19.09
N MET A 51 -17.60 8.65 20.28
CA MET A 51 -18.70 9.44 20.85
C MET A 51 -18.11 10.63 21.61
N VAL A 52 -18.42 11.86 21.18
CA VAL A 52 -17.97 13.09 21.83
C VAL A 52 -19.14 13.76 22.54
N ASP A 53 -18.98 14.00 23.84
CA ASP A 53 -19.91 14.82 24.64
C ASP A 53 -19.64 16.30 24.37
N THR A 54 -20.66 17.04 23.92
CA THR A 54 -20.58 18.45 23.52
C THR A 54 -21.19 19.40 24.57
N ALA A 55 -21.52 18.91 25.76
CA ALA A 55 -22.24 19.68 26.78
C ALA A 55 -21.37 20.63 27.64
N THR A 56 -20.07 20.79 27.35
CA THR A 56 -19.13 21.66 28.11
C THR A 56 -18.67 22.82 27.25
#